data_AF-A0A5N5BMY1-F1
#
_entry.id   AF-A0A5N5BMY1-F1
#
_cell.length_a   1.000
_cell.length_b   1.000
_cell.length_c   1.000
_cell.angle_alpha   90.00
_cell.angle_beta   90.00
_cell.angle_gamma   90.00
#
_symmetry.space_group_name_H-M   'P 1'
#
loop_
_entity.id
_entity.type
_entity.pdbx_description
1 polymer ?
#
loop_
_entity_poly.entity_id
_entity_poly.type
_entity_poly.pdbx_seq_one_letter_code
_entity_poly.pdbx_strand_id
1 'polypeptide(L)'
;MKKIITLMLFLTFFAHANDSEPGSQYLKAAEAGDRRAQYFLADSWFSSGDLSKAEYWAQKAADSGDADACALLAQIKITNPVSLDYPQARVLAEKAAQAGSKEGEVTLAHILVNTQAGKPDYPKAISLLENASEDLENDSAVDAQMLLGLIYANGVGIKADDDKATWYFKRSSAISRTGYSEYWAGMMFLNGEEGFIEKNKQKALHWLNLSCMEGFDTGCEEFEKLTNG
;
A
#
# COMPACT_ATOMS: atom_id res chain seq x y z
N MET A 1 58.99 -28.06 -38.32
CA MET A 1 58.58 -26.92 -37.47
C MET A 1 57.24 -26.38 -37.96
N LYS A 2 56.12 -26.82 -37.38
CA LYS A 2 54.80 -26.19 -37.59
C LYS A 2 54.12 -26.10 -36.23
N LYS A 3 53.78 -24.87 -35.85
CA LYS A 3 53.38 -24.43 -34.51
C LYS A 3 51.99 -24.97 -34.17
N ILE A 4 51.87 -25.54 -32.98
CA ILE A 4 50.63 -25.92 -32.31
C ILE A 4 49.93 -24.61 -31.89
N ILE A 5 48.72 -24.37 -32.39
CA ILE A 5 47.86 -23.28 -31.93
C ILE A 5 46.85 -23.91 -30.96
N THR A 6 47.09 -23.69 -29.67
CA THR A 6 46.18 -24.07 -28.59
C THR A 6 45.03 -23.07 -28.56
N LEU A 7 43.84 -23.51 -28.99
CA LEU A 7 42.60 -22.75 -28.89
C LEU A 7 42.08 -22.86 -27.44
N MET A 8 42.31 -21.84 -26.61
CA MET A 8 41.67 -21.73 -25.30
C MET A 8 40.19 -21.35 -25.48
N LEU A 9 39.31 -22.29 -25.14
CA LEU A 9 37.87 -22.07 -25.03
C LEU A 9 37.60 -21.26 -23.74
N PHE A 10 37.37 -19.96 -23.87
CA PHE A 10 36.83 -19.15 -22.77
C PHE A 10 35.33 -19.43 -22.64
N LEU A 11 34.96 -20.31 -21.73
CA LEU A 11 33.60 -20.42 -21.20
C LEU A 11 33.36 -19.22 -20.27
N THR A 12 32.95 -18.09 -20.83
CA THR A 12 32.40 -16.99 -20.04
C THR A 12 30.98 -17.37 -19.64
N PHE A 13 30.82 -17.79 -18.40
CA PHE A 13 29.54 -17.88 -17.71
C PHE A 13 28.91 -16.48 -17.72
N PHE A 14 27.93 -16.25 -18.58
CA PHE A 14 27.02 -15.13 -18.42
C PHE A 14 26.11 -15.47 -17.24
N ALA A 15 26.44 -14.97 -16.06
CA ALA A 15 25.45 -14.86 -14.99
C ALA A 15 24.36 -13.91 -15.51
N HIS A 16 23.25 -14.48 -15.99
CA HIS A 16 22.04 -13.72 -16.15
C HIS A 16 21.64 -13.28 -14.74
N ALA A 17 21.52 -11.98 -14.51
CA ALA A 17 20.66 -11.49 -13.44
C ALA A 17 19.31 -12.17 -13.71
N ASN A 18 18.95 -13.12 -12.87
CA ASN A 18 17.74 -13.89 -13.03
C ASN A 18 16.61 -12.91 -12.72
N ASP A 19 15.93 -12.39 -13.74
CA ASP A 19 14.62 -11.75 -13.58
C ASP A 19 13.65 -12.84 -13.10
N SER A 20 13.78 -13.20 -11.82
CA SER A 20 12.93 -14.20 -11.21
C SER A 20 11.54 -13.58 -11.10
N GLU A 21 10.53 -14.30 -11.58
CA GLU A 21 9.13 -13.91 -11.46
C GLU A 21 8.80 -13.43 -10.03
N PRO A 22 7.96 -12.39 -9.86
CA PRO A 22 7.53 -11.91 -8.56
C PRO A 22 7.10 -13.05 -7.63
N GLY A 23 7.74 -13.14 -6.46
CA GLY A 23 7.42 -14.15 -5.45
C GLY A 23 7.82 -15.58 -5.80
N SER A 24 8.70 -15.80 -6.80
CA SER A 24 9.14 -17.14 -7.21
C SER A 24 9.62 -18.05 -6.06
N GLN A 25 10.15 -17.48 -4.97
CA GLN A 25 10.53 -18.21 -3.76
C GLN A 25 9.34 -18.89 -3.05
N TYR A 26 8.12 -18.40 -3.23
CA TYR A 26 6.90 -18.92 -2.62
C TYR A 26 6.17 -19.92 -3.52
N LEU A 27 6.44 -19.90 -4.83
CA LEU A 27 5.64 -20.62 -5.84
C LEU A 27 5.44 -22.10 -5.52
N LYS A 28 6.53 -22.83 -5.25
CA LYS A 28 6.46 -24.27 -4.99
C LYS A 28 5.58 -24.62 -3.78
N ALA A 29 5.67 -23.84 -2.71
CA ALA A 29 4.85 -24.05 -1.52
C ALA A 29 3.39 -23.61 -1.74
N ALA A 30 3.18 -22.51 -2.48
CA ALA A 30 1.86 -22.03 -2.84
C ALA A 30 1.08 -23.04 -3.71
N GLU A 31 1.75 -23.65 -4.68
CA GLU A 31 1.23 -24.74 -5.52
C GLU A 31 0.92 -26.00 -4.71
N ALA A 32 1.68 -26.26 -3.64
CA ALA A 32 1.42 -27.35 -2.70
C ALA A 32 0.27 -27.06 -1.72
N GLY A 33 -0.34 -25.87 -1.78
CA GLY A 33 -1.49 -25.50 -0.95
C GLY A 33 -1.13 -24.78 0.36
N ASP A 34 0.12 -24.36 0.56
CA ASP A 34 0.49 -23.60 1.76
C ASP A 34 -0.12 -22.20 1.73
N ARG A 35 -1.03 -21.91 2.66
CA ARG A 35 -1.79 -20.65 2.67
C ARG A 35 -0.92 -19.40 2.83
N ARG A 36 0.19 -19.49 3.58
CA ARG A 36 1.10 -18.33 3.78
C ARG A 36 1.94 -18.09 2.55
N ALA A 37 2.43 -19.14 1.90
CA ALA A 37 3.11 -19.02 0.63
C ALA A 37 2.18 -18.47 -0.47
N GLN A 38 0.91 -18.88 -0.49
CA GLN A 38 -0.10 -18.30 -1.38
C GLN A 38 -0.31 -16.81 -1.11
N TYR A 39 -0.42 -16.40 0.15
CA TYR A 39 -0.49 -14.99 0.55
C TYR A 39 0.75 -14.20 0.07
N PHE A 40 1.96 -14.65 0.41
CA PHE A 40 3.18 -13.92 0.04
C PHE A 40 3.42 -13.88 -1.49
N LEU A 41 2.99 -14.92 -2.20
CA LEU A 41 3.00 -14.92 -3.66
C LEU A 41 2.00 -13.89 -4.20
N ALA A 42 0.80 -13.82 -3.64
CA ALA A 42 -0.20 -12.82 -4.01
C ALA A 42 0.29 -11.40 -3.77
N ASP A 43 0.90 -11.13 -2.61
CA ASP A 43 1.48 -9.84 -2.24
C ASP A 43 2.62 -9.44 -3.19
N SER A 44 3.47 -10.40 -3.58
CA SER A 44 4.52 -10.16 -4.57
C SER A 44 3.96 -9.73 -5.93
N TRP A 45 2.88 -10.38 -6.38
CA TRP A 45 2.18 -10.00 -7.63
C TRP A 45 1.45 -8.67 -7.52
N PHE A 46 0.87 -8.38 -6.35
CA PHE A 46 0.21 -7.10 -6.07
C PHE A 46 1.22 -5.96 -6.18
N SER A 47 2.37 -6.10 -5.51
CA SER A 47 3.48 -5.15 -5.55
C SER A 47 4.08 -4.97 -6.95
N SER A 48 4.06 -6.01 -7.78
CA SER A 48 4.51 -5.93 -9.19
C SER A 48 3.45 -5.39 -10.15
N GLY A 49 2.22 -5.15 -9.67
CA GLY A 49 1.09 -4.64 -10.47
C GLY A 49 0.31 -5.68 -11.28
N ASP A 50 0.60 -6.98 -11.14
CA ASP A 50 -0.19 -8.04 -11.79
C ASP A 50 -1.39 -8.39 -10.89
N LEU A 51 -2.38 -7.49 -10.88
CA LEU A 51 -3.54 -7.60 -10.00
C LEU A 51 -4.38 -8.86 -10.27
N SER A 52 -4.32 -9.42 -11.49
CA SER A 52 -5.02 -10.66 -11.82
C SER A 52 -4.38 -11.89 -11.15
N LYS A 53 -3.05 -12.00 -11.17
CA LYS A 53 -2.35 -13.06 -10.44
C LYS A 53 -2.41 -12.85 -8.93
N ALA A 54 -2.34 -11.60 -8.47
CA ALA A 54 -2.51 -11.26 -7.07
C ALA A 54 -3.89 -11.73 -6.57
N GLU A 55 -4.97 -11.40 -7.29
CA GLU A 55 -6.34 -11.80 -6.94
C GLU A 55 -6.48 -13.32 -6.89
N TYR A 56 -5.93 -14.03 -7.88
CA TYR A 56 -5.96 -15.49 -7.93
C TYR A 56 -5.33 -16.15 -6.70
N TRP A 57 -4.13 -15.72 -6.32
CA TRP A 57 -3.42 -16.31 -5.18
C TRP A 57 -3.99 -15.85 -3.83
N ALA A 58 -4.41 -14.59 -3.73
CA ALA A 58 -5.07 -14.06 -2.54
C ALA A 58 -6.38 -14.81 -2.26
N GLN A 59 -7.18 -15.09 -3.31
CA GLN A 59 -8.42 -15.86 -3.16
C GLN A 59 -8.16 -17.27 -2.60
N LYS A 60 -7.16 -17.99 -3.13
CA LYS A 60 -6.81 -19.33 -2.61
C LYS A 60 -6.42 -19.31 -1.13
N ALA A 61 -5.60 -18.34 -0.73
CA ALA A 61 -5.18 -18.19 0.66
C ALA A 61 -6.37 -17.80 1.57
N ALA A 62 -7.23 -16.89 1.11
CA ALA A 62 -8.42 -16.44 1.83
C ALA A 62 -9.46 -17.56 2.01
N ASP A 63 -9.66 -18.41 0.98
CA ASP A 63 -10.51 -19.60 1.03
C ASP A 63 -9.97 -20.64 2.04
N SER A 64 -8.66 -20.63 2.26
CA SER A 64 -7.96 -21.46 3.26
C SER A 64 -7.92 -20.81 4.66
N GLY A 65 -8.62 -19.69 4.86
CA GLY A 65 -8.77 -19.01 6.15
C GLY A 65 -7.63 -18.07 6.53
N ASP A 66 -6.77 -17.67 5.58
CA ASP A 66 -5.74 -16.68 5.87
C ASP A 66 -6.33 -15.26 5.99
N ALA A 67 -6.10 -14.61 7.13
CA ALA A 67 -6.67 -13.30 7.45
C ALA A 67 -6.04 -12.18 6.62
N ASP A 68 -4.72 -12.19 6.45
CA ASP A 68 -4.00 -11.17 5.67
C ASP A 68 -4.31 -11.33 4.18
N ALA A 69 -4.53 -12.55 3.70
CA ALA A 69 -5.04 -12.77 2.35
C ALA A 69 -6.46 -12.23 2.16
N CYS A 70 -7.32 -12.29 3.18
CA CYS A 70 -8.63 -11.61 3.13
C CYS A 70 -8.45 -10.09 3.04
N ALA A 71 -7.49 -9.51 3.78
CA ALA A 71 -7.18 -8.09 3.71
C ALA A 71 -6.63 -7.68 2.33
N LEU A 72 -5.69 -8.45 1.79
CA LEU A 72 -5.13 -8.22 0.45
C LEU A 72 -6.19 -8.36 -0.65
N LEU A 73 -7.06 -9.38 -0.55
CA LEU A 73 -8.16 -9.53 -1.49
C LEU A 73 -9.13 -8.34 -1.39
N ALA A 74 -9.44 -7.85 -0.19
CA ALA A 74 -10.22 -6.63 -0.01
C ALA A 74 -9.54 -5.41 -0.65
N GLN A 75 -8.23 -5.26 -0.49
CA GLN A 75 -7.45 -4.18 -1.10
C GLN A 75 -7.51 -4.24 -2.64
N ILE A 76 -7.38 -5.43 -3.21
CA ILE A 76 -7.53 -5.65 -4.66
C ILE A 76 -8.93 -5.23 -5.12
N LYS A 77 -9.98 -5.54 -4.36
CA LYS A 77 -11.36 -5.16 -4.67
C LYS A 77 -11.65 -3.65 -4.60
N ILE A 78 -10.75 -2.84 -4.06
CA ILE A 78 -10.85 -1.36 -4.10
C ILE A 78 -9.80 -0.69 -4.99
N THR A 79 -8.87 -1.45 -5.57
CA THR A 79 -7.77 -0.91 -6.41
C THR A 79 -7.78 -1.42 -7.84
N ASN A 80 -8.22 -2.66 -8.09
CA ASN A 80 -8.27 -3.24 -9.43
C ASN A 80 -9.51 -2.75 -10.18
N PRO A 81 -9.38 -1.90 -11.22
CA PRO A 81 -10.54 -1.37 -11.93
C PRO A 81 -11.37 -2.45 -12.64
N VAL A 82 -10.78 -3.61 -12.92
CA VAL A 82 -11.45 -4.73 -13.61
C VAL A 82 -12.38 -5.51 -12.67
N SER A 83 -12.04 -5.57 -11.37
CA SER A 83 -12.77 -6.37 -10.38
C SER A 83 -13.21 -5.56 -9.16
N LEU A 84 -13.35 -4.24 -9.33
CA LEU A 84 -13.74 -3.28 -8.30
C LEU A 84 -15.10 -3.64 -7.68
N ASP A 85 -15.14 -3.83 -6.37
CA ASP A 85 -16.34 -4.18 -5.60
C ASP A 85 -16.17 -3.80 -4.11
N TYR A 86 -16.50 -2.55 -3.78
CA TYR A 86 -16.43 -2.04 -2.40
C TYR A 86 -17.30 -2.81 -1.41
N PRO A 87 -18.57 -3.18 -1.72
CA PRO A 87 -19.36 -4.04 -0.84
C PRO A 87 -18.69 -5.37 -0.51
N GLN A 88 -18.13 -6.08 -1.49
CA GLN A 88 -17.39 -7.32 -1.25
C GLN A 88 -16.11 -7.07 -0.47
N ALA A 89 -15.36 -6.01 -0.82
CA ALA A 89 -14.15 -5.61 -0.10
C ALA A 89 -14.43 -5.41 1.39
N ARG A 90 -15.54 -4.74 1.72
CA ARG A 90 -15.96 -4.51 3.11
C ARG A 90 -16.14 -5.82 3.88
N VAL A 91 -16.84 -6.79 3.30
CA VAL A 91 -17.07 -8.11 3.94
C VAL A 91 -15.75 -8.83 4.18
N LEU A 92 -14.83 -8.79 3.21
CA LEU A 92 -13.50 -9.41 3.33
C LEU A 92 -12.63 -8.72 4.39
N ALA A 93 -12.61 -7.39 4.41
CA ALA A 93 -11.85 -6.61 5.39
C ALA A 93 -12.43 -6.74 6.80
N GLU A 94 -13.76 -6.80 6.95
CA GLU A 94 -14.41 -7.11 8.24
C GLU A 94 -14.02 -8.50 8.75
N LYS A 95 -13.97 -9.51 7.87
CA LYS A 95 -13.49 -10.86 8.21
C LYS A 95 -12.01 -10.84 8.63
N ALA A 96 -11.16 -10.11 7.92
CA ALA A 96 -9.73 -10.00 8.23
C ALA A 96 -9.49 -9.32 9.59
N ALA A 97 -10.13 -8.18 9.83
CA ALA A 97 -10.03 -7.45 11.09
C ALA A 97 -10.57 -8.27 12.28
N GLN A 98 -11.70 -8.98 12.12
CA GLN A 98 -12.23 -9.88 13.16
C GLN A 98 -11.29 -11.05 13.48
N ALA A 99 -10.47 -11.47 12.52
CA ALA A 99 -9.44 -12.49 12.72
C ALA A 99 -8.12 -11.93 13.28
N GLY A 100 -8.05 -10.62 13.55
CA GLY A 100 -6.89 -9.95 14.15
C GLY A 100 -5.83 -9.45 13.15
N SER A 101 -6.13 -9.41 11.85
CA SER A 101 -5.21 -8.85 10.84
C SER A 101 -5.18 -7.33 10.94
N LYS A 102 -3.97 -6.77 11.13
CA LYS A 102 -3.75 -5.31 11.18
C LYS A 102 -3.90 -4.68 9.81
N GLU A 103 -3.45 -5.37 8.76
CA GLU A 103 -3.74 -4.97 7.37
C GLU A 103 -5.26 -4.95 7.14
N GLY A 104 -5.98 -5.93 7.69
CA GLY A 104 -7.45 -5.97 7.65
C GLY A 104 -8.11 -4.75 8.30
N GLU A 105 -7.60 -4.27 9.43
CA GLU A 105 -8.07 -3.06 10.10
C GLU A 105 -7.82 -1.81 9.26
N VAL A 106 -6.62 -1.68 8.65
CA VAL A 106 -6.26 -0.56 7.77
C VAL A 106 -7.15 -0.55 6.52
N THR A 107 -7.28 -1.67 5.83
CA THR A 107 -8.12 -1.79 4.62
C THR A 107 -9.58 -1.53 4.94
N LEU A 108 -10.09 -2.04 6.07
CA LEU A 108 -11.46 -1.75 6.49
C LEU A 108 -11.66 -0.26 6.78
N ALA A 109 -10.71 0.39 7.43
CA ALA A 109 -10.80 1.83 7.68
C ALA A 109 -10.83 2.65 6.38
N HIS A 110 -10.01 2.29 5.39
CA HIS A 110 -10.04 2.91 4.05
C HIS A 110 -11.42 2.76 3.40
N ILE A 111 -11.97 1.54 3.41
CA ILE A 111 -13.31 1.26 2.90
C ILE A 111 -14.38 2.08 3.64
N LEU A 112 -14.27 2.21 4.96
CA LEU A 112 -15.26 2.91 5.79
C LEU A 112 -15.25 4.43 5.61
N VAL A 113 -14.19 5.03 5.07
CA VAL A 113 -14.17 6.46 4.73
C VAL A 113 -14.58 6.76 3.29
N ASN A 114 -14.77 5.72 2.47
CA ASN A 114 -15.11 5.85 1.06
C ASN A 114 -16.62 5.65 0.83
N THR A 115 -17.26 6.61 0.15
CA THR A 115 -18.72 6.57 -0.12
C THR A 115 -19.15 5.45 -1.07
N GLN A 116 -18.23 4.87 -1.83
CA GLN A 116 -18.49 3.70 -2.67
C GLN A 116 -18.83 2.45 -1.85
N ALA A 117 -18.43 2.39 -0.58
CA ALA A 117 -18.77 1.33 0.36
C ALA A 117 -20.09 1.57 1.14
N GLY A 118 -20.84 2.62 0.78
CA GLY A 118 -22.04 3.07 1.47
C GLY A 118 -21.80 4.32 2.33
N LYS A 119 -22.60 4.51 3.37
CA LYS A 119 -22.45 5.66 4.28
C LYS A 119 -21.12 5.56 5.05
N PRO A 120 -20.23 6.56 4.97
CA PRO A 120 -18.96 6.52 5.70
C PRO A 120 -19.12 6.50 7.22
N ASP A 121 -18.17 5.85 7.90
CA ASP A 121 -18.07 5.73 9.35
C ASP A 121 -16.64 6.09 9.81
N TYR A 122 -16.35 7.40 9.81
CA TYR A 122 -15.05 7.94 10.21
C TYR A 122 -14.66 7.60 11.66
N PRO A 123 -15.54 7.68 12.68
CA PRO A 123 -15.17 7.30 14.04
C PRO A 123 -14.70 5.84 14.14
N LYS A 124 -15.37 4.91 13.46
CA LYS A 124 -14.93 3.51 13.43
C LYS A 124 -13.62 3.35 12.67
N ALA A 125 -13.45 4.02 11.52
CA ALA A 125 -12.20 3.99 10.76
C ALA A 125 -11.01 4.48 11.60
N ILE A 126 -11.15 5.60 12.31
CA ILE A 126 -10.12 6.15 13.19
C ILE A 126 -9.77 5.14 14.30
N SER A 127 -10.76 4.55 14.96
CA SER A 127 -10.53 3.56 16.02
C SER A 127 -9.77 2.32 15.53
N LEU A 128 -10.06 1.85 14.31
CA LEU A 128 -9.35 0.73 13.69
C LEU A 128 -7.89 1.10 13.42
N LEU A 129 -7.63 2.28 12.86
CA LEU A 129 -6.28 2.73 12.54
C LEU A 129 -5.45 3.04 13.79
N GLU A 130 -6.07 3.59 14.84
CA GLU A 130 -5.42 3.77 16.13
C GLU A 130 -4.95 2.40 16.66
N ASN A 131 -5.80 1.38 16.60
CA ASN A 131 -5.42 0.03 17.03
C ASN A 131 -4.37 -0.63 16.12
N ALA A 132 -4.42 -0.38 14.82
CA ALA A 132 -3.42 -0.90 13.86
C ALA A 132 -2.05 -0.21 13.98
N SER A 133 -1.99 0.97 14.59
CA SER A 133 -0.75 1.75 14.79
C SER A 133 -0.21 1.74 16.22
N GLU A 134 -0.78 0.91 17.11
CA GLU A 134 -0.31 0.73 18.49
C GLU A 134 1.09 0.10 18.55
N ASP A 135 1.31 -0.97 17.77
CA ASP A 135 2.60 -1.65 17.67
C ASP A 135 3.39 -1.10 16.49
N LEU A 136 4.44 -0.33 16.78
CA LEU A 136 5.29 0.30 15.77
C LEU A 136 6.22 -0.68 15.05
N GLU A 137 6.36 -1.91 15.54
CA GLU A 137 7.14 -2.96 14.86
C GLU A 137 6.29 -3.72 13.84
N ASN A 138 4.97 -3.52 13.83
CA ASN A 138 4.08 -4.08 12.82
C ASN A 138 4.12 -3.24 11.53
N ASP A 139 4.31 -3.89 10.39
CA ASP A 139 4.40 -3.22 9.08
C ASP A 139 3.16 -2.37 8.76
N SER A 140 1.97 -2.77 9.24
CA SER A 140 0.72 -2.02 9.07
C SER A 140 0.71 -0.66 9.79
N ALA A 141 1.61 -0.43 10.76
CA ALA A 141 1.63 0.82 11.53
C ALA A 141 1.93 2.05 10.66
N VAL A 142 2.72 1.87 9.61
CA VAL A 142 3.02 2.91 8.60
C VAL A 142 1.72 3.33 7.91
N ASP A 143 1.04 2.39 7.27
CA ASP A 143 -0.17 2.65 6.49
C ASP A 143 -1.32 3.17 7.38
N ALA A 144 -1.43 2.63 8.59
CA ALA A 144 -2.42 3.07 9.57
C ALA A 144 -2.24 4.57 9.93
N GLN A 145 -1.01 4.99 10.17
CA GLN A 145 -0.67 6.37 10.49
C GLN A 145 -0.80 7.28 9.26
N MET A 146 -0.43 6.83 8.07
CA MET A 146 -0.66 7.56 6.82
C MET A 146 -2.15 7.85 6.62
N LEU A 147 -3.02 6.85 6.78
CA LEU A 147 -4.45 7.04 6.59
C LEU A 147 -5.09 7.89 7.70
N LEU A 148 -4.64 7.78 8.96
CA LEU A 148 -5.06 8.70 10.03
C LEU A 148 -4.71 10.14 9.68
N GLY A 149 -3.47 10.38 9.23
CA GLY A 149 -3.03 11.70 8.80
C GLY A 149 -3.91 12.24 7.67
N LEU A 150 -4.21 11.41 6.67
CA LEU A 150 -5.05 11.80 5.53
C LEU A 150 -6.48 12.10 5.93
N ILE A 151 -7.08 11.33 6.86
CA ILE A 151 -8.43 11.59 7.38
C ILE A 151 -8.51 12.97 8.05
N TYR A 152 -7.55 13.28 8.94
CA TYR A 152 -7.49 14.59 9.61
C TYR A 152 -7.18 15.73 8.65
N ALA A 153 -6.29 15.52 7.68
CA ALA A 153 -5.98 16.51 6.64
C ALA A 153 -7.17 16.75 5.69
N ASN A 154 -7.98 15.72 5.42
CA ASN A 154 -9.13 15.83 4.52
C ASN A 154 -10.26 16.62 5.19
N GLY A 155 -10.61 16.29 6.44
CA GLY A 155 -11.66 16.98 7.17
C GLY A 155 -13.07 16.77 6.60
N VAL A 156 -13.27 15.65 5.89
CA VAL A 156 -14.60 15.17 5.48
C VAL A 156 -15.09 14.20 6.55
N GLY A 157 -16.35 14.34 6.97
CA GLY A 157 -16.97 13.50 8.01
C GLY A 157 -16.47 13.75 9.45
N ILE A 158 -15.31 14.38 9.61
CA ILE A 158 -14.79 14.95 10.86
C ILE A 158 -14.26 16.37 10.62
N LYS A 159 -13.99 17.13 11.69
CA LYS A 159 -13.33 18.45 11.54
C LYS A 159 -11.86 18.25 11.14
N ALA A 160 -11.41 19.01 10.14
CA ALA A 160 -9.99 19.04 9.76
C ALA A 160 -9.09 19.46 10.93
N ASP A 161 -7.91 18.85 11.00
CA ASP A 161 -6.89 19.10 12.03
C ASP A 161 -5.50 18.84 11.44
N ASP A 162 -4.90 19.87 10.83
CA ASP A 162 -3.60 19.76 10.15
C ASP A 162 -2.44 19.51 11.13
N ASP A 163 -2.58 19.91 12.40
CA ASP A 163 -1.59 19.62 13.45
C ASP A 163 -1.56 18.13 13.77
N LYS A 164 -2.75 17.51 13.96
CA LYS A 164 -2.85 16.05 14.10
C LYS A 164 -2.39 15.32 12.85
N ALA A 165 -2.79 15.80 11.67
CA ALA A 165 -2.37 15.19 10.42
C ALA A 165 -0.84 15.18 10.29
N THR A 166 -0.19 16.30 10.56
CA THR A 166 1.27 16.44 10.62
C THR A 166 1.89 15.48 11.63
N TRP A 167 1.30 15.34 12.82
CA TRP A 167 1.79 14.42 13.84
C TRP A 167 1.77 12.97 13.36
N TYR A 168 0.67 12.51 12.75
CA TYR A 168 0.57 11.16 12.20
C TYR A 168 1.52 10.92 11.03
N PHE A 169 1.62 11.85 10.08
CA PHE A 169 2.53 11.70 8.95
C PHE A 169 3.99 11.64 9.38
N LYS A 170 4.42 12.50 10.31
CA LYS A 170 5.79 12.46 10.85
C LYS A 170 6.07 11.15 11.59
N ARG A 171 5.10 10.65 12.36
CA ARG A 171 5.22 9.37 13.06
C ARG A 171 5.39 8.21 12.06
N SER A 172 4.61 8.21 10.98
CA SER A 172 4.72 7.22 9.90
C SER A 172 6.06 7.31 9.18
N SER A 173 6.47 8.53 8.80
CA SER A 173 7.74 8.79 8.11
C SER A 173 8.96 8.41 8.97
N ALA A 174 8.85 8.46 10.30
CA ALA A 174 9.93 8.07 11.23
C ALA A 174 10.19 6.55 11.28
N ILE A 175 9.18 5.72 10.98
CA ILE A 175 9.29 4.25 10.91
C ILE A 175 9.33 3.73 9.47
N SER A 176 9.38 4.63 8.47
CA SER A 176 9.51 4.30 7.06
C SER A 176 10.64 5.13 6.42
N ARG A 177 10.31 6.20 5.70
CA ARG A 177 11.27 7.13 5.09
C ARG A 177 10.86 8.57 5.41
N THR A 178 11.78 9.34 5.96
CA THR A 178 11.55 10.74 6.34
C THR A 178 10.93 11.54 5.18
N GLY A 179 9.81 12.22 5.45
CA GLY A 179 9.05 13.03 4.49
C GLY A 179 8.18 12.26 3.48
N TYR A 180 8.20 10.93 3.48
CA TYR A 180 7.44 10.12 2.50
C TYR A 180 5.92 10.19 2.70
N SER A 181 5.44 10.14 3.95
CA SER A 181 4.00 10.16 4.25
C SER A 181 3.36 11.49 3.87
N GLU A 182 4.08 12.58 4.10
CA GLU A 182 3.71 13.93 3.71
C GLU A 182 3.66 14.08 2.18
N TYR A 183 4.64 13.50 1.48
CA TYR A 183 4.64 13.44 0.01
C TYR A 183 3.42 12.68 -0.49
N TRP A 184 3.16 11.49 0.06
CA TRP A 184 2.03 10.67 -0.30
C TRP A 184 0.71 11.43 -0.09
N ALA A 185 0.53 12.12 1.04
CA ALA A 185 -0.66 12.95 1.28
C ALA A 185 -0.80 14.07 0.25
N GLY A 186 0.31 14.73 -0.11
CA GLY A 186 0.35 15.72 -1.18
C GLY A 186 -0.15 15.16 -2.52
N MET A 187 0.33 13.98 -2.89
CA MET A 187 -0.10 13.29 -4.10
C MET A 187 -1.56 12.82 -4.05
N MET A 188 -2.05 12.40 -2.88
CA MET A 188 -3.46 12.04 -2.68
C MET A 188 -4.38 13.24 -2.92
N PHE A 189 -4.04 14.43 -2.40
CA PHE A 189 -4.82 15.64 -2.71
C PHE A 189 -4.63 16.12 -4.15
N LEU A 190 -3.48 15.88 -4.78
CA LEU A 190 -3.27 16.26 -6.18
C LEU A 190 -4.12 15.41 -7.13
N ASN A 191 -4.14 14.10 -6.90
CA ASN A 191 -4.78 13.12 -7.78
C ASN A 191 -6.24 12.85 -7.41
N GLY A 192 -6.61 13.04 -6.14
CA GLY A 192 -7.90 12.64 -5.59
C GLY A 192 -8.07 11.12 -5.53
N GLU A 193 -9.12 10.71 -4.83
CA GLU A 193 -9.61 9.34 -4.76
C GLU A 193 -11.14 9.39 -4.75
N GLU A 194 -11.76 8.77 -5.76
CA GLU A 194 -13.22 8.81 -5.90
C GLU A 194 -13.92 8.26 -4.66
N GLY A 195 -14.84 9.05 -4.11
CA GLY A 195 -15.60 8.69 -2.93
C GLY A 195 -14.91 8.98 -1.59
N PHE A 196 -13.65 9.42 -1.58
CA PHE A 196 -12.93 9.76 -0.35
C PHE A 196 -12.19 11.12 -0.41
N ILE A 197 -11.30 11.34 -1.38
CA ILE A 197 -10.47 12.56 -1.48
C ILE A 197 -10.83 13.35 -2.74
N GLU A 198 -11.32 14.57 -2.58
CA GLU A 198 -11.45 15.50 -3.70
C GLU A 198 -10.08 16.11 -4.05
N LYS A 199 -9.82 16.28 -5.36
CA LYS A 199 -8.64 16.97 -5.84
C LYS A 199 -8.56 18.38 -5.27
N ASN A 200 -7.44 18.71 -4.63
CA ASN A 200 -7.22 20.00 -3.99
C ASN A 200 -5.75 20.42 -4.14
N LYS A 201 -5.48 21.31 -5.11
CA LYS A 201 -4.13 21.84 -5.39
C LYS A 201 -3.51 22.54 -4.17
N GLN A 202 -4.30 23.24 -3.34
CA GLN A 202 -3.78 23.96 -2.18
C GLN A 202 -3.31 23.00 -1.08
N LYS A 203 -4.11 21.97 -0.76
CA LYS A 203 -3.69 20.92 0.18
C LYS A 203 -2.50 20.13 -0.37
N ALA A 204 -2.49 19.82 -1.67
CA ALA A 204 -1.35 19.18 -2.31
C ALA A 204 -0.05 19.99 -2.11
N LEU A 205 -0.07 21.29 -2.42
CA LEU A 205 1.07 22.19 -2.19
C LEU A 205 1.48 22.24 -0.72
N HIS A 206 0.53 22.28 0.22
CA HIS A 206 0.81 22.31 1.64
C HIS A 206 1.60 21.07 2.10
N TRP A 207 1.12 19.87 1.77
CA TRP A 207 1.76 18.62 2.19
C TRP A 207 3.05 18.32 1.43
N LEU A 208 3.14 18.66 0.13
CA LEU A 208 4.40 18.55 -0.64
C LEU A 208 5.47 19.51 -0.10
N ASN A 209 5.10 20.72 0.30
CA ASN A 209 6.03 21.64 0.94
C ASN A 209 6.55 21.09 2.27
N LEU A 210 5.67 20.51 3.10
CA LEU A 210 6.08 19.88 4.35
C LEU A 210 7.04 18.71 4.08
N SER A 211 6.72 17.85 3.12
CA SER A 211 7.60 16.76 2.68
C SER A 211 8.99 17.25 2.27
N CYS A 212 9.05 18.33 1.48
CA CYS A 212 10.30 18.98 1.08
C CYS A 212 11.09 19.50 2.28
N MET A 213 10.42 20.14 3.24
CA MET A 213 11.05 20.66 4.45
C MET A 213 11.64 19.56 5.35
N GLU A 214 11.07 18.35 5.32
CA GLU A 214 11.63 17.17 6.00
C GLU A 214 12.79 16.52 5.23
N GLY A 215 13.14 17.03 4.04
CA GLY A 215 14.27 16.57 3.23
C GLY A 215 13.93 15.46 2.23
N PHE A 216 12.67 15.29 1.87
CA PHE A 216 12.28 14.34 0.82
C PHE A 216 12.30 15.02 -0.56
N ASP A 217 13.40 14.83 -1.30
CA ASP A 217 13.68 15.53 -2.56
C ASP A 217 12.52 15.46 -3.58
N THR A 218 11.88 14.29 -3.74
CA THR A 218 10.74 14.13 -4.66
C THR A 218 9.55 15.01 -4.26
N GLY A 219 9.39 15.29 -2.97
CA GLY A 219 8.40 16.27 -2.48
C GLY A 219 8.73 17.70 -2.91
N CYS A 220 10.01 18.09 -2.89
CA CYS A 220 10.47 19.38 -3.40
C CYS A 220 10.22 19.51 -4.91
N GLU A 221 10.56 18.49 -5.69
CA GLU A 221 10.40 18.46 -7.14
C GLU A 221 8.92 18.64 -7.55
N GLU A 222 8.01 17.88 -6.94
CA GLU A 222 6.57 18.00 -7.24
C GLU A 222 5.98 19.33 -6.72
N PHE A 223 6.46 19.85 -5.59
CA PHE A 223 6.08 21.18 -5.11
C PHE A 223 6.46 22.26 -6.14
N GLU A 224 7.72 22.30 -6.57
CA GLU A 224 8.23 23.28 -7.55
C GLU A 224 7.49 23.17 -8.89
N LYS A 225 7.26 21.95 -9.37
CA LYS A 225 6.50 21.70 -10.60
C LYS A 225 5.08 22.24 -10.50
N LEU A 226 4.41 22.08 -9.36
CA LEU A 226 3.03 22.52 -9.14
C LEU A 226 2.91 24.04 -8.90
N THR A 227 3.97 24.70 -8.42
CA THR A 227 4.05 26.16 -8.30
C THR A 227 4.42 26.88 -9.59
N ASN A 228 5.26 26.25 -10.43
CA ASN A 228 5.84 26.88 -11.63
C ASN A 228 5.12 26.54 -12.94
N GLY A 229 4.25 25.51 -12.94
CA GLY A 229 3.39 25.13 -14.06
C GLY A 229 1.98 25.70 -13.95
#